data_AF-A0A2D5BNS2-F1
#
_entry.id   AF-A0A2D5BNS2-F1
#
_cell.length_a   1.000
_cell.length_b   1.000
_cell.length_c   1.000
_cell.angle_alpha   90.00
_cell.angle_beta   90.00
_cell.angle_gamma   90.00
#
_symmetry.space_group_name_H-M   'P 1'
#
loop_
_entity.id
_entity.type
_entity.pdbx_description
1 polymer ?
#
loop_
_entity_poly.entity_id
_entity_poly.type
_entity_poly.pdbx_seq_one_letter_code
_entity_poly.pdbx_strand_id
1 'polypeptide(L)'
;MNTVTSRDKNAASAVDDTTPDLERALRQGGPKKRESDAYRKASSKKSYAPEPSPDDPLGIYLKDVGSHDLLEPEEEHLLLGDLIFARNRWIASFLGTEHGLQAVWNDLERWKNEEMAARSLVPGPPKPKPGREDSEDHVSRLHRIFARHVAKRKRRPFQISRRNNTDRLLGVLLFVGLRPGPLKRYREASIELGPAAVGEGIRRERSLFVAARRPLIERNLRLVLSVARKFDGGPLAYSELIQEGNLGLIRATESFSARFGVRFSTYAYLWIRQAILRALEDKSRTIRLPVNVTQSLRKVAKDDPEGFDDPASIKDETKRNRLTDMLANPSVSRPVLSLDYGPEDESRLGDLVGDGKAPAPDNPVIREDIRGLVKGSLKFLPDRHRLVLRLRFGIDCAKPHTLAEIGKMLGVSAERIRQIEASAFERLRKGPDGGILEEMVSD
;
A
#
# COMPACT_ATOMS: atom_id res chain seq x y z
N MET A 1 -7.58 -75.75 -21.15
CA MET A 1 -8.11 -76.19 -19.85
C MET A 1 -8.16 -74.98 -18.93
N ASN A 2 -9.39 -74.56 -18.60
CA ASN A 2 -9.90 -73.91 -17.36
C ASN A 2 -8.94 -73.01 -16.53
N THR A 3 -9.28 -71.84 -16.00
CA THR A 3 -10.49 -70.98 -15.93
C THR A 3 -10.11 -69.74 -15.10
N VAL A 4 -10.53 -68.53 -15.51
CA VAL A 4 -11.29 -67.51 -14.73
C VAL A 4 -10.68 -67.05 -13.38
N THR A 5 -10.28 -65.78 -13.17
CA THR A 5 -11.19 -64.71 -12.70
C THR A 5 -10.56 -63.29 -12.68
N SER A 6 -11.29 -62.34 -13.29
CA SER A 6 -11.67 -61.00 -12.80
C SER A 6 -10.59 -59.99 -12.36
N ARG A 7 -10.27 -58.99 -13.19
CA ARG A 7 -10.86 -57.61 -13.20
C ARG A 7 -10.72 -56.87 -11.87
N ASP A 8 -9.94 -55.78 -11.91
CA ASP A 8 -10.50 -54.48 -11.55
C ASP A 8 -9.89 -53.33 -12.36
N LYS A 9 -10.77 -52.47 -12.83
CA LYS A 9 -10.51 -51.21 -13.54
C LYS A 9 -10.20 -50.14 -12.49
N ASN A 10 -9.21 -49.29 -12.73
CA ASN A 10 -9.40 -47.83 -12.75
C ASN A 10 -8.06 -47.11 -12.94
N ALA A 11 -7.91 -46.53 -14.13
CA ALA A 11 -7.10 -45.35 -14.35
C ALA A 11 -7.89 -44.13 -13.88
N ALA A 12 -7.34 -43.33 -12.97
CA ALA A 12 -7.52 -41.86 -12.90
C ALA A 12 -6.82 -41.27 -11.66
N SER A 13 -6.23 -40.08 -11.87
CA SER A 13 -5.81 -39.07 -10.88
C SER A 13 -4.57 -39.34 -10.03
N ALA A 14 -3.40 -38.97 -10.58
CA ALA A 14 -2.29 -38.50 -9.77
C ALA A 14 -2.57 -37.03 -9.40
N VAL A 15 -3.05 -36.81 -8.18
CA VAL A 15 -3.09 -35.50 -7.52
C VAL A 15 -2.00 -35.54 -6.46
N ASP A 16 -1.07 -34.61 -6.58
CA ASP A 16 0.13 -34.47 -5.78
C ASP A 16 -0.24 -33.95 -4.37
N ASP A 17 -0.37 -34.87 -3.41
CA ASP A 17 -0.68 -34.60 -2.00
C ASP A 17 0.61 -34.21 -1.26
N THR A 18 0.95 -32.92 -1.24
CA THR A 18 2.03 -32.36 -0.42
C THR A 18 1.47 -31.58 0.77
N THR A 19 0.82 -32.29 1.68
CA THR A 19 0.65 -31.82 3.07
C THR A 19 0.74 -32.99 4.06
N PRO A 20 1.95 -33.31 4.55
CA PRO A 20 2.06 -34.01 5.83
C PRO A 20 3.20 -33.42 6.67
N ASP A 21 2.96 -32.30 7.37
CA ASP A 21 3.86 -31.88 8.46
C ASP A 21 3.18 -31.08 9.59
N LEU A 22 1.92 -30.65 9.40
CA LEU A 22 1.19 -29.89 10.42
C LEU A 22 0.52 -30.77 11.49
N GLU A 23 0.17 -32.02 11.17
CA GLU A 23 -0.53 -32.91 12.13
C GLU A 23 0.41 -33.59 13.14
N ARG A 24 1.71 -33.73 12.82
CA ARG A 24 2.69 -34.39 13.70
C ARG A 24 3.16 -33.48 14.83
N ALA A 25 3.28 -32.18 14.58
CA ALA A 25 3.69 -31.19 15.58
C ALA A 25 2.61 -30.91 16.65
N LEU A 26 1.33 -31.14 16.33
CA LEU A 26 0.20 -30.86 17.24
C LEU A 26 -0.21 -32.05 18.13
N ARG A 27 0.31 -33.26 17.88
CA ARG A 27 0.05 -34.44 18.74
C ARG A 27 1.03 -34.59 19.90
N GLN A 28 2.15 -33.85 19.93
CA GLN A 28 3.21 -34.00 20.94
C GLN A 28 3.31 -32.83 21.94
N GLY A 29 2.28 -31.97 22.05
CA GLY A 29 2.33 -30.77 22.90
C GLY A 29 1.09 -30.56 23.76
N GLY A 30 0.72 -31.52 24.60
CA GLY A 30 -0.19 -31.27 25.72
C GLY A 30 0.61 -30.99 27.00
N PRO A 31 0.29 -29.95 27.80
CA PRO A 31 1.07 -29.67 29.00
C PRO A 31 0.85 -30.79 30.03
N LYS A 32 1.93 -31.40 30.51
CA LYS A 32 1.86 -32.30 31.66
C LYS A 32 1.48 -31.45 32.87
N LYS A 33 0.48 -31.90 33.65
CA LYS A 33 -0.09 -31.26 34.85
C LYS A 33 0.92 -30.79 35.93
N ARG A 34 2.22 -31.13 35.80
CA ARG A 34 3.31 -30.68 36.67
C ARG A 34 4.02 -29.40 36.18
N GLU A 35 3.90 -29.03 34.91
CA GLU A 35 4.53 -27.82 34.35
C GLU A 35 3.68 -26.55 34.57
N SER A 36 2.35 -26.67 34.68
CA SER A 36 1.45 -25.57 35.00
C SER A 36 1.70 -24.99 36.41
N ASP A 37 2.07 -25.85 37.36
CA ASP A 37 2.40 -25.43 38.73
C ASP A 37 3.79 -24.79 38.83
N ALA A 38 4.72 -25.18 37.95
CA ALA A 38 6.03 -24.55 37.84
C ALA A 38 5.93 -23.11 37.30
N TYR A 39 5.04 -22.87 36.33
CA TYR A 39 4.73 -21.51 35.86
C TYR A 39 4.00 -20.65 36.91
N ARG A 40 3.09 -21.24 37.69
CA ARG A 40 2.44 -20.54 38.83
C ARG A 40 3.44 -20.15 39.93
N LYS A 41 4.44 -20.99 40.21
CA LYS A 41 5.50 -20.65 41.18
C LYS A 41 6.51 -19.64 40.65
N ALA A 42 6.81 -19.65 39.35
CA ALA A 42 7.69 -18.66 38.71
C ALA A 42 7.09 -17.24 38.66
N SER A 43 5.75 -17.13 38.59
CA SER A 43 5.01 -15.86 38.67
C SER A 43 5.11 -15.15 40.03
N SER A 44 5.48 -15.86 41.11
CA SER A 44 5.57 -15.26 42.46
C SER A 44 6.90 -14.58 42.78
N LYS A 45 7.92 -14.69 41.91
CA LYS A 45 9.16 -13.92 42.08
C LYS A 45 9.00 -12.56 41.42
N LYS A 46 8.56 -11.59 42.21
CA LYS A 46 8.60 -10.16 41.91
C LYS A 46 10.07 -9.72 41.80
N SER A 47 10.74 -10.10 40.72
CA SER A 47 12.07 -9.61 40.39
C SER A 47 11.91 -8.15 39.99
N TYR A 48 12.52 -7.27 40.78
CA TYR A 48 12.59 -5.83 40.55
C TYR A 48 13.34 -5.59 39.23
N ALA A 49 12.62 -5.63 38.10
CA ALA A 49 13.17 -5.13 36.85
C ALA A 49 13.39 -3.62 37.04
N PRO A 50 14.58 -3.09 36.74
CA PRO A 50 14.82 -1.65 36.83
C PRO A 50 13.77 -0.91 36.01
N GLU A 51 13.25 0.20 36.53
CA GLU A 51 12.30 1.01 35.77
C GLU A 51 12.96 1.41 34.43
N PRO A 52 12.28 1.22 33.29
CA PRO A 52 12.84 1.60 32.00
C PRO A 52 13.13 3.10 32.02
N SER A 53 14.29 3.48 31.49
CA SER A 53 14.63 4.90 31.30
C SER A 53 13.51 5.60 30.52
N PRO A 54 13.14 6.85 30.84
CA PRO A 54 12.16 7.62 30.07
C PRO A 54 12.48 7.70 28.57
N ASP A 55 13.76 7.55 28.23
CA ASP A 55 14.30 7.65 26.86
C ASP A 55 14.19 6.33 26.06
N ASP A 56 13.76 5.22 26.67
CA ASP A 56 13.53 3.94 25.97
C ASP A 56 12.02 3.70 25.74
N PRO A 57 11.47 4.10 24.56
CA PRO A 57 10.06 3.91 24.25
C PRO A 57 9.67 2.43 24.14
N LEU A 58 10.62 1.54 23.78
CA LEU A 58 10.34 0.11 23.66
C LEU A 58 10.21 -0.52 25.06
N GLY A 59 11.08 -0.15 26.00
CA GLY A 59 11.00 -0.58 27.39
C GLY A 59 9.68 -0.19 28.06
N ILE A 60 9.23 1.06 27.84
CA ILE A 60 7.92 1.54 28.34
C ILE A 60 6.78 0.72 27.75
N TYR A 61 6.80 0.48 26.43
CA TYR A 61 5.79 -0.33 25.76
C TYR A 61 5.76 -1.78 26.26
N LEU A 62 6.92 -2.40 26.48
CA LEU A 62 6.99 -3.77 26.99
C LEU A 62 6.47 -3.89 28.43
N LYS A 63 6.70 -2.86 29.26
CA LYS A 63 6.12 -2.77 30.62
C LYS A 63 4.60 -2.68 30.57
N ASP A 64 4.06 -1.84 29.68
CA ASP A 64 2.62 -1.69 29.46
C ASP A 64 1.97 -3.00 28.96
N VAL A 65 2.57 -3.65 27.96
CA VAL A 65 2.12 -4.96 27.45
C VAL A 65 2.17 -6.04 28.54
N GLY A 66 3.16 -5.97 29.44
CA GLY A 66 3.31 -6.88 30.57
C GLY A 66 2.26 -6.69 31.66
N SER A 67 1.58 -5.54 31.70
CA SER A 67 0.54 -5.23 32.68
C SER A 67 -0.81 -5.89 32.38
N HIS A 68 -1.03 -6.30 31.13
CA HIS A 68 -2.27 -6.95 30.71
C HIS A 68 -2.24 -8.46 30.96
N ASP A 69 -3.29 -8.97 31.60
CA ASP A 69 -3.47 -10.39 31.86
C ASP A 69 -3.66 -11.20 30.56
N LEU A 70 -3.24 -12.46 30.61
CA LEU A 70 -3.52 -13.43 29.55
C LEU A 70 -5.00 -13.79 29.54
N LEU A 71 -5.53 -13.99 28.34
CA LEU A 71 -6.96 -14.14 28.12
C LEU A 71 -7.33 -15.63 28.16
N GLU A 72 -8.19 -16.01 29.10
CA GLU A 72 -8.70 -17.38 29.20
C GLU A 72 -9.75 -17.67 28.09
N PRO A 73 -9.93 -18.93 27.65
CA PRO A 73 -10.84 -19.26 26.56
C PRO A 73 -12.29 -18.79 26.76
N GLU A 74 -12.78 -18.80 28.01
CA GLU A 74 -14.13 -18.35 28.36
C GLU A 74 -14.27 -16.83 28.23
N GLU A 75 -13.25 -16.09 28.69
CA GLU A 75 -13.18 -14.64 28.54
C GLU A 75 -13.08 -14.22 27.08
N GLU A 76 -12.43 -15.03 26.24
CA GLU A 76 -12.34 -14.80 24.79
C GLU A 76 -13.74 -14.80 24.17
N HIS A 77 -14.54 -15.78 24.54
CA HIS A 77 -15.90 -15.89 24.05
C HIS A 77 -16.77 -14.70 24.49
N LEU A 78 -16.63 -14.27 25.75
CA LEU A 78 -17.38 -13.14 26.31
C LEU A 78 -17.02 -11.83 25.61
N LEU A 79 -15.73 -11.53 25.48
CA LEU A 79 -15.25 -10.32 24.78
C LEU A 79 -15.65 -10.32 23.30
N LEU A 80 -15.65 -11.49 22.65
CA LEU A 80 -16.15 -11.62 21.27
C LEU A 80 -17.66 -11.40 21.18
N GLY A 81 -18.41 -11.88 22.17
CA GLY A 81 -19.85 -11.61 22.31
C GLY A 81 -20.13 -10.11 22.41
N ASP A 82 -19.44 -9.42 23.32
CA ASP A 82 -19.54 -7.98 23.52
C ASP A 82 -19.15 -7.20 22.26
N LEU A 83 -18.09 -7.63 21.58
CA LEU A 83 -17.65 -7.05 20.32
C LEU A 83 -18.70 -7.18 19.21
N ILE A 84 -19.28 -8.37 19.06
CA ILE A 84 -20.35 -8.61 18.08
C ILE A 84 -21.58 -7.78 18.43
N PHE A 85 -21.95 -7.71 19.71
CA PHE A 85 -23.07 -6.92 20.18
C PHE A 85 -22.87 -5.42 19.90
N ALA A 86 -21.71 -4.87 20.29
CA ALA A 86 -21.37 -3.47 20.05
C ALA A 86 -21.32 -3.14 18.55
N ARG A 87 -20.76 -4.05 17.73
CA ARG A 87 -20.76 -3.91 16.27
C ARG A 87 -22.17 -3.88 15.71
N ASN A 88 -23.02 -4.82 16.12
CA ASN A 88 -24.39 -4.90 15.65
C ASN A 88 -25.21 -3.69 16.09
N ARG A 89 -24.99 -3.19 17.30
CA ARG A 89 -25.63 -1.97 17.81
C ARG A 89 -25.20 -0.73 17.02
N TRP A 90 -23.91 -0.62 16.69
CA TRP A 90 -23.42 0.45 15.81
C TRP A 90 -24.03 0.36 14.40
N ILE A 91 -24.03 -0.83 13.78
CA ILE A 91 -24.64 -1.03 12.46
C ILE A 91 -26.14 -0.72 12.51
N ALA A 92 -26.84 -1.17 13.56
CA ALA A 92 -28.26 -0.90 13.75
C ALA A 92 -28.56 0.59 13.96
N SER A 93 -27.68 1.32 14.66
CA SER A 93 -27.82 2.78 14.83
C SER A 93 -27.73 3.52 13.49
N PHE A 94 -26.89 3.03 12.58
CA PHE A 94 -26.74 3.60 11.24
C PHE A 94 -27.93 3.23 10.34
N LEU A 95 -28.24 1.93 10.22
CA LEU A 95 -29.32 1.42 9.39
C LEU A 95 -30.72 1.72 9.94
N GLY A 96 -30.81 2.12 11.21
CA GLY A 96 -32.05 2.60 11.83
C GLY A 96 -32.43 4.01 11.39
N THR A 97 -31.61 4.68 10.59
CA THR A 97 -31.87 6.03 10.06
C THR A 97 -32.39 5.97 8.63
N GLU A 98 -33.26 6.92 8.26
CA GLU A 98 -33.77 7.05 6.88
C GLU A 98 -32.62 7.20 5.87
N HIS A 99 -31.67 8.07 6.18
CA HIS A 99 -30.48 8.32 5.36
C HIS A 99 -29.57 7.09 5.24
N GLY A 100 -29.43 6.30 6.30
CA GLY A 100 -28.64 5.08 6.27
C GLY A 100 -29.23 4.01 5.35
N LEU A 101 -30.56 3.84 5.37
CA LEU A 101 -31.26 2.92 4.46
C LEU A 101 -31.22 3.42 3.01
N GLN A 102 -31.36 4.72 2.80
CA GLN A 102 -31.28 5.32 1.46
C GLN A 102 -29.86 5.18 0.87
N ALA A 103 -28.81 5.35 1.68
CA ALA A 103 -27.43 5.17 1.22
C ALA A 103 -27.19 3.72 0.76
N VAL A 104 -27.66 2.72 1.53
CA VAL A 104 -27.57 1.31 1.14
C VAL A 104 -28.36 1.02 -0.14
N TRP A 105 -29.54 1.63 -0.29
CA TRP A 105 -30.35 1.48 -1.50
C TRP A 105 -29.64 2.04 -2.75
N ASN A 106 -29.08 3.25 -2.65
CA ASN A 106 -28.37 3.88 -3.75
C ASN A 106 -27.18 3.03 -4.21
N ASP A 107 -26.43 2.46 -3.27
CA ASP A 107 -25.31 1.58 -3.61
C ASP A 107 -25.78 0.25 -4.25
N LEU A 108 -26.92 -0.29 -3.83
CA LEU A 108 -27.54 -1.45 -4.48
C LEU A 108 -28.05 -1.14 -5.89
N GLU A 109 -28.57 0.07 -6.14
CA GLU A 109 -28.95 0.52 -7.48
C GLU A 109 -27.71 0.71 -8.37
N ARG A 110 -26.63 1.30 -7.86
CA ARG A 110 -25.35 1.41 -8.57
C ARG A 110 -24.79 0.05 -8.97
N TRP A 111 -24.88 -0.94 -8.08
CA TRP A 111 -24.51 -2.31 -8.41
C TRP A 111 -25.38 -2.89 -9.54
N LYS A 112 -26.70 -2.68 -9.48
CA LYS A 112 -27.62 -3.13 -10.54
C LYS A 112 -27.34 -2.46 -11.88
N ASN A 113 -26.89 -1.21 -11.87
CA ASN A 113 -26.50 -0.44 -13.05
C ASN A 113 -25.07 -0.76 -13.52
N GLU A 114 -24.41 -1.77 -12.96
CA GLU A 114 -23.02 -2.18 -13.27
C GLU A 114 -21.95 -1.11 -12.99
N GLU A 115 -22.29 -0.04 -12.25
CA GLU A 115 -21.36 1.01 -11.82
C GLU A 115 -20.48 0.56 -10.64
N MET A 116 -20.86 -0.54 -9.97
CA MET A 116 -20.19 -1.04 -8.77
C MET A 116 -20.18 -2.56 -8.74
N ALA A 117 -19.05 -3.17 -8.35
CA ALA A 117 -18.94 -4.62 -8.20
C ALA A 117 -19.67 -5.13 -6.93
N ALA A 118 -20.26 -6.33 -6.96
CA ALA A 118 -20.91 -6.93 -5.79
C ALA A 118 -19.95 -7.05 -4.58
N ARG A 119 -18.67 -7.30 -4.85
CA ARG A 119 -17.60 -7.43 -3.85
C ARG A 119 -17.33 -6.15 -3.04
N SER A 120 -17.67 -4.97 -3.57
CA SER A 120 -17.54 -3.73 -2.79
C SER A 120 -18.69 -3.53 -1.81
N LEU A 121 -19.81 -4.25 -1.95
CA LEU A 121 -20.97 -4.17 -1.06
C LEU A 121 -21.00 -5.28 -0.01
N VAL A 122 -20.84 -6.53 -0.44
CA VAL A 122 -20.84 -7.70 0.46
C VAL A 122 -19.55 -8.48 0.24
N PRO A 123 -18.79 -8.77 1.30
CA PRO A 123 -17.58 -9.58 1.17
C PRO A 123 -17.96 -11.03 0.83
N GLY A 124 -17.65 -11.47 -0.39
CA GLY A 124 -17.51 -12.89 -0.70
C GLY A 124 -16.13 -13.40 -0.27
N PRO A 125 -15.96 -14.72 -0.02
CA PRO A 125 -14.63 -15.29 0.11
C PRO A 125 -13.81 -15.00 -1.17
N PRO A 126 -12.48 -14.75 -1.07
CA PRO A 126 -11.64 -14.38 -2.22
C PRO A 126 -11.63 -15.44 -3.33
N LYS A 127 -11.97 -16.68 -2.99
CA LYS A 127 -12.38 -17.74 -3.93
C LYS A 127 -13.70 -18.34 -3.43
N PRO A 128 -14.78 -18.33 -4.23
CA PRO A 128 -15.98 -19.05 -3.86
C PRO A 128 -15.67 -20.55 -3.79
N LYS A 129 -16.08 -21.21 -2.70
CA LYS A 129 -16.04 -22.67 -2.62
C LYS A 129 -17.24 -23.19 -3.43
N PRO A 130 -17.09 -24.24 -4.25
CA PRO A 130 -18.22 -24.82 -4.98
C PRO A 130 -19.32 -25.21 -3.98
N GLY A 131 -20.53 -24.67 -4.18
CA GLY A 131 -21.70 -24.90 -3.33
C GLY A 131 -21.96 -23.89 -2.19
N ARG A 132 -21.21 -22.78 -2.07
CA ARG A 132 -21.57 -21.65 -1.19
C ARG A 132 -22.15 -20.49 -2.00
N GLU A 133 -23.15 -19.80 -1.45
CA GLU A 133 -23.73 -18.58 -2.06
C GLU A 133 -22.62 -17.55 -2.36
N ASP A 134 -22.55 -17.12 -3.62
CA ASP A 134 -21.57 -16.14 -4.07
C ASP A 134 -21.89 -14.74 -3.52
N SER A 135 -20.90 -13.85 -3.53
CA SER A 135 -21.14 -12.44 -3.15
C SER A 135 -22.25 -11.80 -3.99
N GLU A 136 -22.40 -12.23 -5.24
CA GLU A 136 -23.43 -11.77 -6.16
C GLU A 136 -24.83 -12.27 -5.77
N ASP A 137 -24.94 -13.52 -5.30
CA ASP A 137 -26.21 -14.09 -4.82
C ASP A 137 -26.73 -13.35 -3.58
N HIS A 138 -25.82 -13.04 -2.65
CA HIS A 138 -26.15 -12.27 -1.45
C HIS A 138 -26.61 -10.85 -1.79
N VAL A 139 -25.90 -10.14 -2.68
CA VAL A 139 -26.27 -8.78 -3.09
C VAL A 139 -27.59 -8.79 -3.87
N SER A 140 -27.81 -9.79 -4.73
CA SER A 140 -29.08 -9.98 -5.45
C SER A 140 -30.25 -10.22 -4.50
N ARG A 141 -30.06 -11.02 -3.44
CA ARG A 141 -31.06 -11.26 -2.40
C ARG A 141 -31.38 -9.98 -1.62
N LEU A 142 -30.35 -9.20 -1.26
CA LEU A 142 -30.52 -7.89 -0.60
C LEU A 142 -31.29 -6.91 -1.48
N HIS A 143 -30.90 -6.75 -2.75
CA HIS A 143 -31.60 -5.89 -3.70
C HIS A 143 -33.07 -6.29 -3.84
N ARG A 144 -33.39 -7.59 -3.94
CA ARG A 144 -34.78 -8.08 -4.01
C ARG A 144 -35.60 -7.75 -2.76
N ILE A 145 -34.98 -7.75 -1.59
CA ILE A 145 -35.63 -7.42 -0.32
C ILE A 145 -35.92 -5.92 -0.24
N PHE A 146 -34.94 -5.08 -0.58
CA PHE A 146 -35.10 -3.62 -0.59
C PHE A 146 -36.08 -3.15 -1.68
N ALA A 147 -35.99 -3.68 -2.89
CA ALA A 147 -36.89 -3.32 -3.99
C ALA A 147 -38.37 -3.61 -3.65
N ARG A 148 -38.64 -4.73 -2.96
CA ARG A 148 -39.98 -5.04 -2.43
C ARG A 148 -40.45 -4.04 -1.38
N HIS A 149 -39.53 -3.49 -0.58
CA HIS A 149 -39.87 -2.47 0.42
C HIS A 149 -40.18 -1.12 -0.23
N VAL A 150 -39.32 -0.68 -1.16
CA VAL A 150 -39.48 0.58 -1.92
C VAL A 150 -40.77 0.56 -2.76
N ALA A 151 -41.03 -0.54 -3.47
CA ALA A 151 -42.25 -0.68 -4.29
C ALA A 151 -43.54 -0.57 -3.47
N LYS A 152 -43.53 -1.04 -2.21
CA LYS A 152 -44.68 -0.91 -1.29
C LYS A 152 -44.88 0.52 -0.77
N ARG A 153 -43.91 1.42 -0.90
CA ARG A 153 -43.91 2.76 -0.31
C ARG A 153 -43.41 3.84 -1.30
N LYS A 154 -44.13 4.02 -2.42
CA LYS A 154 -43.75 4.93 -3.52
C LYS A 154 -43.50 6.40 -3.11
N ARG A 155 -44.18 6.92 -2.09
CA ARG A 155 -44.07 8.35 -1.70
C ARG A 155 -42.95 8.65 -0.70
N ARG A 156 -42.67 7.73 0.24
CA ARG A 156 -41.62 7.83 1.26
C ARG A 156 -41.09 6.43 1.57
N PRO A 157 -40.13 5.91 0.78
CA PRO A 157 -39.76 4.50 0.82
C PRO A 157 -39.15 4.04 2.14
N PHE A 158 -38.55 4.94 2.93
CA PHE A 158 -37.77 4.58 4.13
C PHE A 158 -38.27 5.21 5.44
N GLN A 159 -39.52 5.72 5.48
CA GLN A 159 -40.07 6.37 6.68
C GLN A 159 -40.32 5.38 7.84
N ILE A 160 -39.72 5.61 9.01
CA ILE A 160 -39.69 4.72 10.19
C ILE A 160 -41.01 4.80 11.01
N SER A 161 -42.17 4.67 10.36
CA SER A 161 -43.48 4.80 11.04
C SER A 161 -43.97 3.50 11.70
N ARG A 162 -43.41 2.33 11.36
CA ARG A 162 -43.78 1.03 11.99
C ARG A 162 -42.51 0.19 12.23
N ARG A 163 -42.09 0.06 13.50
CA ARG A 163 -40.87 -0.64 13.99
C ARG A 163 -40.63 -2.02 13.35
N ASN A 164 -41.69 -2.79 13.08
CA ASN A 164 -41.56 -4.22 12.76
C ASN A 164 -40.93 -4.58 11.39
N ASN A 165 -40.98 -3.72 10.37
CA ASN A 165 -40.42 -4.04 9.04
C ASN A 165 -38.97 -3.55 8.87
N THR A 166 -38.61 -2.45 9.51
CA THR A 166 -37.22 -1.97 9.58
C THR A 166 -36.36 -2.94 10.38
N ASP A 167 -36.89 -3.51 11.47
CA ASP A 167 -36.19 -4.53 12.28
C ASP A 167 -35.91 -5.83 11.51
N ARG A 168 -36.80 -6.20 10.58
CA ARG A 168 -36.57 -7.34 9.67
C ARG A 168 -35.50 -7.05 8.62
N LEU A 169 -35.47 -5.84 8.05
CA LEU A 169 -34.42 -5.41 7.11
C LEU A 169 -33.06 -5.32 7.82
N LEU A 170 -33.05 -4.77 9.04
CA LEU A 170 -31.91 -4.71 9.94
C LEU A 170 -31.38 -6.11 10.26
N GLY A 171 -32.27 -7.04 10.62
CA GLY A 171 -31.91 -8.43 10.89
C GLY A 171 -31.23 -9.10 9.69
N VAL A 172 -31.73 -8.88 8.47
CA VAL A 172 -31.12 -9.42 7.24
C VAL A 172 -29.76 -8.77 6.95
N LEU A 173 -29.63 -7.45 7.10
CA LEU A 173 -28.37 -6.73 6.85
C LEU A 173 -27.28 -7.07 7.89
N LEU A 174 -27.67 -7.25 9.15
CA LEU A 174 -26.81 -7.72 10.23
C LEU A 174 -26.38 -9.18 10.01
N PHE A 175 -27.26 -10.01 9.44
CA PHE A 175 -26.98 -11.41 9.12
C PHE A 175 -26.03 -11.56 7.92
N VAL A 176 -26.17 -10.70 6.89
CA VAL A 176 -25.32 -10.70 5.68
C VAL A 176 -23.92 -10.13 5.94
N GLY A 177 -23.73 -9.41 7.05
CA GLY A 177 -22.39 -9.05 7.54
C GLY A 177 -21.69 -7.98 6.69
N LEU A 178 -22.28 -6.79 6.61
CA LEU A 178 -21.62 -5.61 6.05
C LEU A 178 -20.24 -5.39 6.74
N ARG A 179 -19.17 -5.23 5.95
CA ARG A 179 -17.84 -4.90 6.50
C ARG A 179 -17.81 -3.49 7.13
N PRO A 180 -16.86 -3.22 8.03
CA PRO A 180 -16.50 -1.87 8.48
C PRO A 180 -16.12 -0.89 7.35
N GLY A 181 -15.68 -1.39 6.19
CA GLY A 181 -15.29 -0.58 5.03
C GLY A 181 -16.44 0.23 4.42
N PRO A 182 -17.53 -0.44 3.96
CA PRO A 182 -18.78 0.23 3.59
C PRO A 182 -19.29 1.16 4.70
N LEU A 183 -19.22 0.73 5.97
CA LEU A 183 -19.61 1.56 7.13
C LEU A 183 -18.84 2.89 7.23
N LYS A 184 -17.61 2.98 6.70
CA LYS A 184 -16.84 4.25 6.62
C LYS A 184 -17.38 5.19 5.54
N ARG A 185 -17.77 4.67 4.37
CA ARG A 185 -18.44 5.46 3.31
C ARG A 185 -19.83 5.92 3.74
N TYR A 186 -20.56 5.00 4.35
CA TYR A 186 -21.84 5.25 4.97
C TYR A 186 -21.78 6.28 6.11
N ARG A 187 -20.69 6.31 6.90
CA ARG A 187 -20.40 7.35 7.90
C ARG A 187 -20.27 8.73 7.26
N GLU A 188 -19.52 8.85 6.17
CA GLU A 188 -19.34 10.13 5.45
C GLU A 188 -20.68 10.62 4.89
N ALA A 189 -21.44 9.73 4.24
CA ALA A 189 -22.77 10.06 3.73
C ALA A 189 -23.81 10.41 4.82
N SER A 190 -23.83 9.72 5.97
CA SER A 190 -24.82 9.98 7.04
C SER A 190 -24.52 11.18 7.92
N ILE A 191 -23.25 11.59 8.02
CA ILE A 191 -22.87 12.85 8.69
C ILE A 191 -23.26 14.05 7.82
N GLU A 192 -23.21 13.92 6.50
CA GLU A 192 -23.57 14.98 5.55
C GLU A 192 -25.09 15.14 5.36
N LEU A 193 -25.89 14.09 5.58
CA LEU A 193 -27.31 14.07 5.21
C LEU A 193 -28.31 14.14 6.38
N GLY A 194 -27.89 14.05 7.66
CA GLY A 194 -28.80 13.96 8.81
C GLY A 194 -28.79 15.16 9.79
N PRO A 195 -29.81 15.30 10.68
CA PRO A 195 -29.76 16.25 11.80
C PRO A 195 -28.59 15.94 12.74
N ALA A 196 -27.95 16.96 13.31
CA ALA A 196 -26.74 16.82 14.15
C ALA A 196 -26.83 15.75 15.26
N ALA A 197 -28.03 15.58 15.83
CA ALA A 197 -28.33 14.58 16.86
C ALA A 197 -28.22 13.11 16.38
N VAL A 198 -28.55 12.83 15.12
CA VAL A 198 -28.42 11.49 14.52
C VAL A 198 -26.95 11.13 14.34
N GLY A 199 -26.14 12.10 13.89
CA GLY A 199 -24.69 11.94 13.79
C GLY A 199 -24.03 11.70 15.14
N GLU A 200 -24.53 12.33 16.21
CA GLU A 200 -24.02 12.15 17.57
C GLU A 200 -24.30 10.74 18.11
N GLY A 201 -25.51 10.20 17.90
CA GLY A 201 -25.85 8.83 18.27
C GLY A 201 -24.94 7.79 17.60
N ILE A 202 -24.70 7.94 16.29
CA ILE A 202 -23.81 7.03 15.53
C ILE A 202 -22.36 7.15 16.02
N ARG A 203 -21.88 8.37 16.34
CA ARG A 203 -20.54 8.59 16.91
C ARG A 203 -20.40 7.92 18.28
N ARG A 204 -21.42 8.02 19.13
CA ARG A 204 -21.46 7.38 20.44
C ARG A 204 -21.38 5.86 20.32
N GLU A 205 -22.20 5.25 19.48
CA GLU A 205 -22.18 3.80 19.27
C GLU A 205 -20.87 3.31 18.68
N ARG A 206 -20.25 4.09 17.79
CA ARG A 206 -18.90 3.80 17.28
C ARG A 206 -17.85 3.85 18.40
N SER A 207 -17.92 4.82 19.29
CA SER A 207 -16.99 4.91 20.43
C SER A 207 -17.10 3.69 21.35
N LEU A 208 -18.32 3.20 21.58
CA LEU A 208 -18.57 1.95 22.33
C LEU A 208 -18.00 0.73 21.60
N PHE A 209 -18.13 0.65 20.28
CA PHE A 209 -17.51 -0.42 19.49
C PHE A 209 -15.97 -0.37 19.55
N VAL A 210 -15.37 0.82 19.46
CA VAL A 210 -13.91 0.99 19.60
C VAL A 210 -13.45 0.60 21.00
N ALA A 211 -14.20 0.99 22.04
CA ALA A 211 -13.92 0.61 23.42
C ALA A 211 -14.04 -0.92 23.63
N ALA A 212 -15.04 -1.57 23.04
CA ALA A 212 -15.23 -3.02 23.15
C ALA A 212 -14.10 -3.83 22.48
N ARG A 213 -13.41 -3.27 21.49
CA ARG A 213 -12.25 -3.91 20.84
C ARG A 213 -10.99 -3.88 21.68
N ARG A 214 -10.83 -2.83 22.49
CA ARG A 214 -9.60 -2.52 23.21
C ARG A 214 -9.14 -3.70 24.11
N PRO A 215 -9.99 -4.28 24.98
CA PRO A 215 -9.58 -5.41 25.82
C PRO A 215 -9.09 -6.63 25.03
N LEU A 216 -9.75 -6.95 23.91
CA LEU A 216 -9.35 -8.07 23.06
C LEU A 216 -8.00 -7.84 22.40
N ILE A 217 -7.69 -6.59 22.00
CA ILE A 217 -6.40 -6.23 21.40
C ILE A 217 -5.30 -6.26 22.45
N GLU A 218 -5.49 -5.57 23.57
CA GLU A 218 -4.50 -5.40 24.66
C GLU A 218 -4.02 -6.76 25.19
N ARG A 219 -4.94 -7.69 25.47
CA ARG A 219 -4.57 -9.02 25.97
C ARG A 219 -3.91 -9.93 24.92
N ASN A 220 -3.94 -9.55 23.64
CA ASN A 220 -3.30 -10.29 22.54
C ASN A 220 -2.00 -9.62 22.03
N LEU A 221 -1.53 -8.51 22.63
CA LEU A 221 -0.30 -7.83 22.20
C LEU A 221 0.95 -8.72 22.33
N ARG A 222 0.98 -9.64 23.30
CA ARG A 222 2.08 -10.61 23.49
C ARG A 222 2.24 -11.56 22.29
N LEU A 223 1.14 -11.88 21.61
CA LEU A 223 1.20 -12.66 20.37
C LEU A 223 1.97 -11.88 19.30
N VAL A 224 1.73 -10.57 19.15
CA VAL A 224 2.44 -9.73 18.19
C VAL A 224 3.94 -9.74 18.48
N LEU A 225 4.34 -9.55 19.74
CA LEU A 225 5.75 -9.62 20.14
C LEU A 225 6.41 -10.96 19.74
N SER A 226 5.71 -12.08 19.98
CA SER A 226 6.22 -13.42 19.65
C SER A 226 6.39 -13.66 18.14
N VAL A 227 5.52 -13.06 17.32
CA VAL A 227 5.59 -13.14 15.85
C VAL A 227 6.67 -12.22 15.32
N ALA A 228 6.72 -10.97 15.80
CA ALA A 228 7.71 -9.96 15.40
C ALA A 228 9.14 -10.40 15.73
N ARG A 229 9.34 -11.10 16.85
CA ARG A 229 10.66 -11.58 17.27
C ARG A 229 11.32 -12.53 16.27
N LYS A 230 10.54 -13.20 15.40
CA LYS A 230 11.07 -14.05 14.33
C LYS A 230 11.69 -13.27 13.17
N PHE A 231 11.41 -11.96 13.09
CA PHE A 231 11.90 -11.05 12.06
C PHE A 231 12.87 -10.01 12.64
N ASP A 232 13.26 -10.18 13.90
CA ASP A 232 14.23 -9.33 14.56
C ASP A 232 15.63 -9.52 13.95
N GLY A 233 16.45 -8.47 13.97
CA GLY A 233 17.73 -8.42 13.25
C GLY A 233 17.60 -8.25 11.72
N GLY A 234 16.39 -7.98 11.22
CA GLY A 234 16.14 -7.61 9.82
C GLY A 234 16.41 -6.12 9.54
N PRO A 235 16.10 -5.66 8.31
CA PRO A 235 16.31 -4.27 7.90
C PRO A 235 15.36 -3.25 8.55
N LEU A 236 14.28 -3.69 9.18
CA LEU A 236 13.39 -2.81 9.96
C LEU A 236 13.70 -2.95 11.45
N ALA A 237 13.59 -1.84 12.17
CA ALA A 237 13.70 -1.84 13.62
C ALA A 237 12.60 -2.70 14.28
N TYR A 238 12.91 -3.33 15.41
CA TYR A 238 11.98 -4.18 16.13
C TYR A 238 10.68 -3.44 16.53
N SER A 239 10.79 -2.18 16.93
CA SER A 239 9.64 -1.32 17.23
C SER A 239 8.70 -1.14 16.04
N GLU A 240 9.24 -0.98 14.82
CA GLU A 240 8.43 -0.86 13.60
C GLU A 240 7.72 -2.17 13.26
N LEU A 241 8.40 -3.31 13.41
CA LEU A 241 7.81 -4.64 13.21
C LEU A 241 6.64 -4.87 14.16
N ILE A 242 6.78 -4.45 15.43
CA ILE A 242 5.70 -4.52 16.42
C ILE A 242 4.52 -3.66 15.98
N GLN A 243 4.75 -2.41 15.56
CA GLN A 243 3.66 -1.52 15.17
C GLN A 243 2.87 -2.05 13.96
N GLU A 244 3.57 -2.56 12.96
CA GLU A 244 2.93 -3.17 11.79
C GLU A 244 2.18 -4.46 12.15
N GLY A 245 2.75 -5.26 13.07
CA GLY A 245 2.08 -6.42 13.65
C GLY A 245 0.81 -6.04 14.41
N ASN A 246 0.84 -4.95 15.19
CA ASN A 246 -0.32 -4.41 15.92
C ASN A 246 -1.42 -3.97 14.95
N LEU A 247 -1.07 -3.32 13.84
CA LEU A 247 -2.03 -3.01 12.77
C LEU A 247 -2.65 -4.28 12.17
N GLY A 248 -1.85 -5.35 12.01
CA GLY A 248 -2.34 -6.68 11.62
C GLY A 248 -3.34 -7.27 12.61
N LEU A 249 -3.02 -7.21 13.91
CA LEU A 249 -3.90 -7.66 15.00
C LEU A 249 -5.22 -6.88 15.03
N ILE A 250 -5.16 -5.55 14.91
CA ILE A 250 -6.33 -4.68 14.83
C ILE A 250 -7.21 -5.10 13.66
N ARG A 251 -6.65 -5.33 12.46
CA ARG A 251 -7.42 -5.81 11.29
C ARG A 251 -8.04 -7.20 11.52
N ALA A 252 -7.34 -8.09 12.22
CA ALA A 252 -7.87 -9.40 12.58
C ALA A 252 -9.12 -9.29 13.46
N THR A 253 -9.12 -8.41 14.47
CA THR A 253 -10.28 -8.21 15.35
C THR A 253 -11.54 -7.74 14.62
N GLU A 254 -11.40 -7.03 13.50
CA GLU A 254 -12.55 -6.52 12.73
C GLU A 254 -13.28 -7.60 11.94
N SER A 255 -12.52 -8.58 11.45
CA SER A 255 -12.99 -9.59 10.51
C SER A 255 -13.23 -10.95 11.15
N PHE A 256 -12.80 -11.14 12.39
CA PHE A 256 -12.95 -12.41 13.08
C PHE A 256 -14.41 -12.72 13.44
N SER A 257 -14.77 -14.00 13.39
CA SER A 257 -16.08 -14.51 13.77
C SER A 257 -15.93 -15.81 14.53
N ALA A 258 -16.47 -15.85 15.75
CA ALA A 258 -16.44 -17.02 16.61
C ALA A 258 -17.18 -18.24 16.01
N ARG A 259 -18.02 -18.03 14.98
CA ARG A 259 -18.77 -19.09 14.28
C ARG A 259 -17.88 -20.13 13.61
N PHE A 260 -16.61 -19.82 13.36
CA PHE A 260 -15.68 -20.73 12.71
C PHE A 260 -15.06 -21.78 13.65
N GLY A 261 -15.29 -21.68 14.97
CA GLY A 261 -14.81 -22.68 15.93
C GLY A 261 -13.29 -22.74 16.10
N VAL A 262 -12.56 -21.72 15.64
CA VAL A 262 -11.10 -21.59 15.79
C VAL A 262 -10.78 -20.52 16.83
N ARG A 263 -9.68 -20.70 17.59
CA ARG A 263 -9.20 -19.68 18.54
C ARG A 263 -8.80 -18.41 17.80
N PHE A 264 -9.05 -17.25 18.42
CA PHE A 264 -8.68 -15.95 17.85
C PHE A 264 -7.18 -15.86 17.57
N SER A 265 -6.33 -16.37 18.46
CA SER A 265 -4.88 -16.39 18.31
C SER A 265 -4.41 -17.05 17.01
N THR A 266 -5.01 -18.18 16.63
CA THR A 266 -4.69 -18.90 15.39
C THR A 266 -5.03 -18.07 14.16
N TYR A 267 -6.16 -17.37 14.18
CA TYR A 267 -6.57 -16.49 13.09
C TYR A 267 -5.70 -15.22 13.04
N ALA A 268 -5.50 -14.58 14.18
CA ALA A 268 -4.72 -13.35 14.32
C ALA A 268 -3.26 -13.55 13.87
N TYR A 269 -2.66 -14.71 14.15
CA TYR A 269 -1.30 -15.05 13.70
C TYR A 269 -1.09 -14.81 12.20
N LEU A 270 -2.05 -15.22 11.35
CA LEU A 270 -1.95 -15.04 9.90
C LEU A 270 -1.96 -13.57 9.50
N TRP A 271 -2.82 -12.76 10.14
CA TRP A 271 -2.92 -11.32 9.87
C TRP A 271 -1.72 -10.53 10.37
N ILE A 272 -1.20 -10.87 11.55
CA ILE A 272 0.00 -10.27 12.13
C ILE A 272 1.19 -10.57 11.22
N ARG A 273 1.40 -11.85 10.88
CA ARG A 273 2.49 -12.27 9.99
C ARG A 273 2.39 -11.59 8.62
N GLN A 274 1.19 -11.52 8.04
CA GLN A 274 0.98 -10.88 6.75
C GLN A 274 1.28 -9.37 6.79
N ALA A 275 0.89 -8.68 7.86
CA ALA A 275 1.16 -7.25 8.02
C ALA A 275 2.66 -6.99 8.13
N ILE A 276 3.38 -7.76 8.96
CA ILE A 276 4.83 -7.67 9.11
C ILE A 276 5.55 -7.96 7.78
N LEU A 277 5.18 -9.04 7.08
CA LEU A 277 5.79 -9.38 5.80
C LEU A 277 5.58 -8.30 4.73
N ARG A 278 4.39 -7.70 4.70
CA ARG A 278 4.10 -6.58 3.79
C ARG A 278 4.90 -5.34 4.16
N ALA A 279 5.00 -5.00 5.44
CA ALA A 279 5.84 -3.89 5.88
C ALA A 279 7.31 -4.10 5.50
N LEU A 280 7.81 -5.32 5.67
CA LEU A 280 9.16 -5.69 5.24
C LEU A 280 9.32 -5.62 3.71
N GLU A 281 8.29 -5.86 2.91
CA GLU A 281 8.36 -5.66 1.46
C GLU A 281 8.30 -4.18 1.07
N ASP A 282 7.48 -3.41 1.79
CA ASP A 282 7.17 -2.04 1.42
C ASP A 282 8.18 -1.01 1.95
N LYS A 283 8.78 -1.26 3.12
CA LYS A 283 9.59 -0.29 3.90
C LYS A 283 11.05 -0.71 4.14
N SER A 284 11.46 -1.92 3.78
CA SER A 284 12.80 -2.42 4.11
C SER A 284 13.96 -1.81 3.32
N ARG A 285 13.65 -1.15 2.20
CA ARG A 285 14.66 -0.58 1.32
C ARG A 285 14.43 0.91 1.17
N THR A 286 15.52 1.66 1.15
CA THR A 286 15.53 3.10 0.84
C THR A 286 14.89 3.38 -0.52
N ILE A 287 15.22 2.56 -1.52
CA ILE A 287 14.54 2.56 -2.81
C ILE A 287 13.47 1.48 -2.80
N ARG A 288 12.20 1.90 -2.80
CA ARG A 288 11.06 1.00 -2.82
C ARG A 288 11.07 0.15 -4.08
N LEU A 289 10.97 -1.17 -3.90
CA LEU A 289 10.80 -2.12 -5.00
C LEU A 289 9.36 -2.64 -5.07
N PRO A 290 8.85 -2.97 -6.28
CA PRO A 290 7.57 -3.64 -6.43
C PRO A 290 7.54 -5.02 -5.73
N VAL A 291 6.38 -5.38 -5.18
CA VAL A 291 6.17 -6.61 -4.38
C VAL A 291 6.51 -7.89 -5.16
N ASN A 292 6.18 -7.95 -6.44
CA ASN A 292 6.48 -9.08 -7.31
C ASN A 292 7.99 -9.30 -7.48
N VAL A 293 8.77 -8.22 -7.56
CA VAL A 293 10.24 -8.27 -7.64
C VAL A 293 10.82 -8.76 -6.31
N THR A 294 10.40 -8.19 -5.18
CA THR A 294 10.90 -8.61 -3.85
C THR A 294 10.54 -10.07 -3.53
N GLN A 295 9.35 -10.53 -3.92
CA GLN A 295 8.95 -11.92 -3.73
C GLN A 295 9.76 -12.87 -4.62
N SER A 296 10.09 -12.47 -5.84
CA SER A 296 10.92 -13.27 -6.74
C SER A 296 12.34 -13.41 -6.21
N LEU A 297 12.93 -12.31 -5.74
CA LEU A 297 14.25 -12.30 -5.09
C LEU A 297 14.28 -13.20 -3.85
N ARG A 298 13.27 -13.08 -2.97
CA ARG A 298 13.18 -13.94 -1.76
C ARG A 298 13.02 -15.42 -2.07
N LYS A 299 12.26 -15.76 -3.12
CA LYS A 299 12.10 -17.16 -3.54
C LYS A 299 13.43 -17.73 -4.00
N VAL A 300 14.14 -16.99 -4.84
CA VAL A 300 15.46 -17.40 -5.33
C VAL A 300 16.46 -17.52 -4.18
N ALA A 301 16.54 -16.51 -3.31
CA ALA A 301 17.43 -16.55 -2.15
C ALA A 301 17.13 -17.72 -1.20
N LYS A 302 15.89 -18.21 -1.18
CA LYS A 302 15.49 -19.37 -0.39
C LYS A 302 15.78 -20.69 -1.09
N ASP A 303 15.50 -20.78 -2.38
CA ASP A 303 15.62 -22.00 -3.17
C ASP A 303 17.10 -22.30 -3.50
N ASP A 304 17.88 -21.29 -3.88
CA ASP A 304 19.28 -21.38 -4.30
C ASP A 304 20.11 -20.21 -3.71
N PRO A 305 20.61 -20.30 -2.46
CA PRO A 305 21.40 -19.24 -1.86
C PRO A 305 22.72 -18.97 -2.61
N GLU A 306 23.41 -20.02 -3.06
CA GLU A 306 24.66 -19.90 -3.85
C GLU A 306 24.42 -19.25 -5.22
N GLY A 307 23.25 -19.49 -5.82
CA GLY A 307 22.87 -18.90 -7.11
C GLY A 307 22.38 -17.45 -7.02
N PHE A 308 22.03 -16.98 -5.82
CA PHE A 308 21.64 -15.59 -5.60
C PHE A 308 22.85 -14.64 -5.66
N ASP A 309 23.99 -15.08 -5.11
CA ASP A 309 25.24 -14.33 -5.14
C ASP A 309 25.87 -14.40 -6.55
N ASP A 310 25.90 -15.58 -7.15
CA ASP A 310 26.32 -15.79 -8.54
C ASP A 310 25.16 -16.31 -9.40
N PRO A 311 24.46 -15.43 -10.17
CA PRO A 311 23.39 -15.83 -11.09
C PRO A 311 23.86 -16.87 -12.13
N ALA A 312 25.18 -17.02 -12.29
CA ALA A 312 25.80 -17.98 -13.17
C ALA A 312 25.72 -19.45 -12.69
N SER A 313 25.42 -19.69 -11.41
CA SER A 313 25.33 -21.02 -10.81
C SER A 313 23.93 -21.64 -10.92
N ILE A 314 22.92 -20.84 -11.26
CA ILE A 314 21.51 -21.29 -11.33
C ILE A 314 21.31 -22.25 -12.51
N LYS A 315 20.90 -23.48 -12.20
CA LYS A 315 20.63 -24.57 -13.18
C LYS A 315 19.38 -24.32 -14.02
N ASP A 316 18.37 -23.66 -13.46
CA ASP A 316 17.13 -23.33 -14.16
C ASP A 316 17.28 -22.05 -14.99
N GLU A 317 17.38 -22.20 -16.31
CA GLU A 317 17.61 -21.09 -17.25
C GLU A 317 16.51 -20.01 -17.20
N THR A 318 15.26 -20.40 -16.96
CA THR A 318 14.14 -19.44 -16.83
C THR A 318 14.20 -18.62 -15.54
N LYS A 319 14.67 -19.21 -14.42
CA LYS A 319 14.87 -18.49 -13.16
C LYS A 319 16.07 -17.57 -13.26
N ARG A 320 17.15 -18.06 -13.88
CA ARG A 320 18.36 -17.30 -14.18
C ARG A 320 18.07 -16.05 -15.00
N ASN A 321 17.39 -16.20 -16.14
CA ASN A 321 17.07 -15.06 -17.02
C ASN A 321 16.21 -14.01 -16.31
N ARG A 322 15.21 -14.43 -15.52
CA ARG A 322 14.38 -13.50 -14.73
C ARG A 322 15.19 -12.77 -13.67
N LEU A 323 16.13 -13.43 -13.02
CA LEU A 323 17.01 -12.81 -12.02
C LEU A 323 18.00 -11.87 -12.65
N THR A 324 18.62 -12.24 -13.78
CA THR A 324 19.52 -11.35 -14.50
C THR A 324 18.79 -10.11 -14.97
N ASP A 325 17.56 -10.23 -15.48
CA ASP A 325 16.73 -9.07 -15.87
C ASP A 325 16.38 -8.20 -14.65
N MET A 326 16.10 -8.80 -13.49
CA MET A 326 15.83 -8.06 -12.26
C MET A 326 17.07 -7.37 -11.72
N LEU A 327 18.21 -8.05 -11.70
CA LEU A 327 19.51 -7.55 -11.22
C LEU A 327 20.16 -6.55 -12.19
N ALA A 328 19.78 -6.58 -13.47
CA ALA A 328 20.20 -5.55 -14.43
C ALA A 328 19.75 -4.14 -14.01
N ASN A 329 18.67 -4.04 -13.21
CA ASN A 329 18.29 -2.77 -12.61
C ASN A 329 19.21 -2.46 -11.41
N PRO A 330 20.00 -1.37 -11.45
CA PRO A 330 20.95 -1.04 -10.39
C PRO A 330 20.25 -0.82 -9.03
N SER A 331 19.00 -0.35 -9.04
CA SER A 331 18.14 -0.19 -7.86
C SER A 331 17.82 -1.50 -7.13
N VAL A 332 17.92 -2.64 -7.84
CA VAL A 332 17.68 -3.97 -7.29
C VAL A 332 18.98 -4.59 -6.80
N SER A 333 20.04 -4.48 -7.62
CA SER A 333 21.34 -5.14 -7.43
C SER A 333 22.18 -4.53 -6.29
N ARG A 334 22.15 -3.20 -6.08
CA ARG A 334 23.05 -2.56 -5.12
C ARG A 334 22.31 -1.99 -3.90
N PRO A 335 22.72 -2.35 -2.66
CA PRO A 335 22.24 -1.63 -1.48
C PRO A 335 22.75 -0.18 -1.51
N VAL A 336 21.96 0.74 -0.96
CA VAL A 336 22.37 2.15 -0.83
C VAL A 336 23.41 2.24 0.28
N LEU A 337 24.56 2.84 -0.01
CA LEU A 337 25.61 3.14 0.96
C LEU A 337 25.29 4.45 1.68
N SER A 338 25.66 4.53 2.96
CA SER A 338 25.59 5.79 3.70
C SER A 338 26.67 6.75 3.18
N LEU A 339 26.32 8.03 3.01
CA LEU A 339 27.30 9.07 2.65
C LEU A 339 28.23 9.42 3.83
N ASP A 340 27.82 9.09 5.06
CA ASP A 340 28.65 9.23 6.26
C ASP A 340 29.62 8.06 6.45
N TYR A 341 29.77 7.19 5.45
CA TYR A 341 30.75 6.11 5.51
C TYR A 341 32.17 6.68 5.46
N GLY A 342 32.95 6.40 6.51
CA GLY A 342 34.35 6.80 6.66
C GLY A 342 34.77 6.83 8.14
N PRO A 343 36.08 6.75 8.45
CA PRO A 343 36.60 7.08 9.78
C PRO A 343 36.22 8.51 10.19
N GLU A 344 36.02 8.78 11.49
CA GLU A 344 35.68 10.15 11.95
C GLU A 344 36.77 11.19 11.63
N ASP A 345 38.02 10.73 11.49
CA ASP A 345 39.20 11.58 11.20
C ASP A 345 39.52 11.70 9.70
N GLU A 346 38.76 11.05 8.81
CA GLU A 346 38.96 11.09 7.35
C GLU A 346 37.75 11.70 6.62
N SER A 347 37.96 12.07 5.35
CA SER A 347 36.89 12.58 4.49
C SER A 347 35.76 11.55 4.35
N ARG A 348 34.53 11.99 4.55
CA ARG A 348 33.36 11.11 4.39
C ARG A 348 33.11 10.84 2.91
N LEU A 349 32.45 9.72 2.60
CA LEU A 349 32.08 9.39 1.23
C LEU A 349 31.30 10.53 0.55
N GLY A 350 30.45 11.24 1.29
CA GLY A 350 29.71 12.41 0.81
C GLY A 350 30.59 13.56 0.33
N ASP A 351 31.75 13.78 0.96
CA ASP A 351 32.67 14.86 0.61
C ASP A 351 33.41 14.58 -0.71
N LEU A 352 33.48 13.31 -1.11
CA LEU A 352 34.08 12.86 -2.36
C LEU A 352 33.09 12.92 -3.55
N VAL A 353 31.79 13.11 -3.28
CA VAL A 353 30.78 13.20 -4.34
C VAL A 353 30.75 14.61 -4.92
N GLY A 354 31.38 14.78 -6.08
CA GLY A 354 31.32 16.04 -6.83
C GLY A 354 29.93 16.38 -7.36
N ASP A 355 29.58 17.66 -7.36
CA ASP A 355 28.33 18.14 -7.96
C ASP A 355 28.48 18.28 -9.49
N GLY A 356 27.90 17.32 -10.23
CA GLY A 356 27.89 17.35 -11.70
C GLY A 356 26.99 18.43 -12.32
N LYS A 357 26.17 19.15 -11.53
CA LYS A 357 25.34 20.27 -12.03
C LYS A 357 25.99 21.62 -11.82
N ALA A 358 27.04 21.70 -11.01
CA ALA A 358 27.80 22.92 -10.84
C ALA A 358 28.43 23.31 -12.19
N PRO A 359 28.21 24.53 -12.70
CA PRO A 359 28.90 24.97 -13.91
C PRO A 359 30.40 24.96 -13.64
N ALA A 360 31.17 24.27 -14.47
CA ALA A 360 32.62 24.36 -14.43
C ALA A 360 33.03 25.84 -14.54
N PRO A 361 34.05 26.32 -13.80
CA PRO A 361 34.47 27.71 -13.79
C PRO A 361 34.90 28.24 -15.16
N ASP A 362 35.28 27.36 -16.08
CA ASP A 362 35.59 27.71 -17.47
C ASP A 362 34.32 28.06 -18.27
N ASN A 363 33.20 27.40 -17.98
CA ASN A 363 31.94 27.56 -18.70
C ASN A 363 31.35 29.00 -18.64
N PRO A 364 31.33 29.73 -17.50
CA PRO A 364 30.87 31.12 -17.49
C PRO A 364 31.81 32.07 -18.23
N VAL A 365 33.13 31.84 -18.20
CA VAL A 365 34.11 32.66 -18.94
C VAL A 365 33.93 32.43 -20.45
N ILE A 366 33.90 31.16 -20.87
CA ILE A 366 33.65 30.77 -22.27
C ILE A 366 32.30 31.32 -22.74
N ARG A 367 31.24 31.29 -21.90
CA ARG A 367 29.94 31.89 -22.24
C ARG A 367 29.99 33.40 -22.43
N GLU A 368 30.78 34.10 -21.62
CA GLU A 368 30.92 35.56 -21.74
C GLU A 368 31.77 35.92 -22.96
N ASP A 369 32.81 35.15 -23.25
CA ASP A 369 33.64 35.28 -24.46
C ASP A 369 32.82 35.00 -25.72
N ILE A 370 32.04 33.92 -25.76
CA ILE A 370 31.11 33.61 -26.85
C ILE A 370 30.08 34.74 -27.00
N ARG A 371 29.54 35.24 -25.89
CA ARG A 371 28.59 36.37 -25.92
C ARG A 371 29.25 37.63 -26.48
N GLY A 372 30.50 37.90 -26.13
CA GLY A 372 31.32 39.01 -26.63
C GLY A 372 31.55 38.90 -28.14
N LEU A 373 31.98 37.72 -28.61
CA LEU A 373 32.19 37.41 -30.03
C LEU A 373 30.89 37.54 -30.81
N VAL A 374 29.80 36.92 -30.37
CA VAL A 374 28.48 37.03 -31.02
C VAL A 374 28.02 38.49 -31.10
N LYS A 375 28.21 39.29 -30.03
CA LYS A 375 27.91 40.73 -30.06
C LYS A 375 28.81 41.50 -31.03
N GLY A 376 30.08 41.12 -31.14
CA GLY A 376 31.04 41.66 -32.11
C GLY A 376 30.60 41.40 -33.55
N SER A 377 30.32 40.15 -33.89
CA SER A 377 29.93 39.75 -35.25
C SER A 377 28.57 40.33 -35.66
N LEU A 378 27.64 40.49 -34.72
CA LEU A 378 26.36 41.16 -34.96
C LEU A 378 26.54 42.64 -35.33
N LYS A 379 27.62 43.32 -34.91
CA LYS A 379 27.88 44.73 -35.31
C LYS A 379 28.24 44.86 -36.79
N PHE A 380 28.81 43.83 -37.41
CA PHE A 380 29.14 43.83 -38.84
C PHE A 380 27.91 43.75 -39.75
N LEU A 381 26.78 43.25 -39.22
CA LEU A 381 25.54 43.15 -39.97
C LEU A 381 24.83 44.50 -40.11
N PRO A 382 24.11 44.74 -41.24
CA PRO A 382 23.21 45.88 -41.37
C PRO A 382 22.13 45.86 -40.28
N ASP A 383 21.69 47.03 -39.82
CA ASP A 383 20.79 47.16 -38.66
C ASP A 383 19.51 46.32 -38.75
N ARG A 384 18.94 46.20 -39.96
CA ARG A 384 17.76 45.34 -40.21
C ARG A 384 18.05 43.85 -40.00
N HIS A 385 19.23 43.36 -40.40
CA HIS A 385 19.62 41.95 -40.24
C HIS A 385 19.95 41.66 -38.78
N ARG A 386 20.65 42.59 -38.11
CA ARG A 386 20.96 42.51 -36.67
C ARG A 386 19.68 42.43 -35.83
N LEU A 387 18.69 43.28 -36.13
CA LEU A 387 17.43 43.32 -35.39
C LEU A 387 16.63 42.01 -35.52
N VAL A 388 16.57 41.44 -36.73
CA VAL A 388 15.91 40.15 -36.97
C VAL A 388 16.57 39.03 -36.17
N LEU A 389 17.90 38.91 -36.18
CA LEU A 389 18.61 37.87 -35.42
C LEU A 389 18.47 38.04 -33.91
N ARG A 390 18.53 39.28 -33.40
CA ARG A 390 18.34 39.55 -31.95
C ARG A 390 16.96 39.12 -31.47
N LEU A 391 15.91 39.49 -32.21
CA LEU A 391 14.54 39.11 -31.88
C LEU A 391 14.30 37.60 -32.03
N ARG A 392 14.90 36.97 -33.04
CA ARG A 392 14.73 35.55 -33.33
C ARG A 392 15.35 34.65 -32.25
N PHE A 393 16.58 34.94 -31.85
CA PHE A 393 17.35 34.11 -30.92
C PHE A 393 17.30 34.64 -29.47
N GLY A 394 16.64 35.76 -29.22
CA GLY A 394 16.54 36.34 -27.88
C GLY A 394 17.84 36.99 -27.40
N ILE A 395 18.73 37.41 -28.31
CA ILE A 395 20.02 38.02 -27.96
C ILE A 395 19.76 39.44 -27.43
N ASP A 396 20.00 39.63 -26.13
CA ASP A 396 19.64 40.83 -25.35
C ASP A 396 18.12 41.10 -25.28
N CYS A 397 17.27 40.07 -25.48
CA CYS A 397 15.81 40.16 -25.36
C CYS A 397 15.30 39.11 -24.35
N ALA A 398 14.19 39.40 -23.67
CA ALA A 398 13.66 38.51 -22.65
C ALA A 398 13.14 37.17 -23.21
N LYS A 399 12.70 37.14 -24.47
CA LYS A 399 12.16 35.94 -25.14
C LYS A 399 12.53 35.91 -26.64
N PRO A 400 12.77 34.73 -27.22
CA PRO A 400 12.87 34.57 -28.67
C PRO A 400 11.50 34.68 -29.34
N HIS A 401 11.44 35.28 -30.52
CA HIS A 401 10.22 35.51 -31.29
C HIS A 401 10.10 34.61 -32.53
N THR A 402 8.86 34.32 -32.93
CA THR A 402 8.58 33.58 -34.17
C THR A 402 8.74 34.46 -35.42
N LEU A 403 9.05 33.87 -36.57
CA LEU A 403 9.19 34.62 -37.84
C LEU A 403 7.91 35.43 -38.18
N ALA A 404 6.74 34.89 -37.84
CA ALA A 404 5.45 35.55 -38.03
C ALA A 404 5.25 36.76 -37.09
N GLU A 405 5.69 36.65 -35.83
CA GLU A 405 5.65 37.77 -34.87
C GLU A 405 6.61 38.89 -35.29
N ILE A 406 7.84 38.55 -35.68
CA ILE A 406 8.82 39.51 -36.18
C ILE A 406 8.27 40.19 -37.45
N GLY A 407 7.54 39.44 -38.29
CA GLY A 407 6.86 39.95 -39.50
C GLY A 407 5.84 41.02 -39.21
N LYS A 408 5.00 40.76 -38.20
CA LYS A 408 4.02 41.73 -37.72
C LYS A 408 4.69 42.98 -37.14
N MET A 409 5.80 42.84 -36.40
CA MET A 409 6.51 43.97 -35.81
C MET A 409 7.20 44.86 -36.85
N LEU A 410 7.73 44.28 -37.92
CA LEU A 410 8.47 45.00 -38.97
C LEU A 410 7.60 45.39 -40.18
N GLY A 411 6.32 45.00 -40.20
CA GLY A 411 5.41 45.27 -41.32
C GLY A 411 5.76 44.50 -42.60
N VAL A 412 6.34 43.30 -42.47
CA VAL A 412 6.81 42.48 -43.61
C VAL A 412 6.29 41.04 -43.51
N SER A 413 6.23 40.33 -44.64
CA SER A 413 5.83 38.92 -44.63
C SER A 413 6.85 38.06 -43.88
N ALA A 414 6.38 36.96 -43.28
CA ALA A 414 7.25 36.00 -42.59
C ALA A 414 8.34 35.43 -43.52
N GLU A 415 8.01 35.20 -44.79
CA GLU A 415 8.96 34.73 -45.80
C GLU A 415 10.06 35.75 -46.08
N ARG A 416 9.72 37.05 -46.06
CA ARG A 416 10.73 38.10 -46.23
C ARG A 416 11.72 38.13 -45.06
N ILE A 417 11.29 37.82 -43.84
CA ILE A 417 12.18 37.72 -42.68
C ILE A 417 13.08 36.50 -42.78
N ARG A 418 12.55 35.36 -43.24
CA ARG A 418 13.34 34.17 -43.51
C ARG A 418 14.47 34.44 -44.53
N GLN A 419 14.18 35.21 -45.58
CA GLN A 419 15.20 35.66 -46.55
C GLN A 419 16.25 36.56 -45.90
N ILE A 420 15.84 37.48 -45.02
CA ILE A 420 16.77 38.36 -44.29
C ILE A 420 17.64 37.54 -43.32
N GLU A 421 17.08 36.54 -42.65
CA GLU A 421 17.80 35.61 -41.77
C GLU A 421 18.85 34.81 -42.56
N ALA A 422 18.47 34.20 -43.68
CA ALA A 422 19.39 33.47 -44.54
C ALA A 422 20.53 34.37 -45.06
N SER A 423 20.21 35.59 -45.51
CA SER A 423 21.22 36.56 -45.93
C SER A 423 22.12 37.03 -44.78
N ALA A 424 21.58 37.12 -43.55
CA ALA A 424 22.36 37.46 -42.37
C ALA A 424 23.37 36.35 -42.03
N PHE A 425 22.96 35.08 -42.09
CA PHE A 425 23.85 33.94 -41.87
C PHE A 425 24.96 33.84 -42.93
N GLU A 426 24.64 34.05 -44.22
CA GLU A 426 25.67 34.10 -45.27
C GLU A 426 26.71 35.20 -45.04
N ARG A 427 26.26 36.36 -44.56
CA ARG A 427 27.15 37.50 -44.24
C ARG A 427 28.00 37.24 -42.99
N LEU A 428 27.43 36.60 -41.96
CA LEU A 428 28.19 36.20 -40.77
C LEU A 428 29.26 35.15 -41.12
N ARG A 429 28.95 34.21 -42.02
CA ARG A 429 29.90 33.18 -42.48
C ARG A 429 31.07 33.76 -43.28
N LYS A 430 30.84 34.83 -44.04
CA LYS A 430 31.89 35.56 -44.78
C LYS A 430 32.59 36.66 -43.96
N GLY A 431 32.15 36.87 -42.72
CA GLY A 431 32.69 37.88 -41.82
C GLY A 431 34.02 37.46 -41.20
N PRO A 432 34.74 38.41 -40.57
CA PRO A 432 36.05 38.16 -39.95
C PRO A 432 35.98 37.11 -38.82
N ASP A 433 34.85 37.02 -38.13
CA ASP A 433 34.66 36.12 -36.99
C ASP A 433 34.03 34.76 -37.38
N GLY A 434 33.71 34.55 -38.66
CA GLY A 434 33.02 33.35 -39.13
C GLY A 434 33.80 32.07 -38.87
N GLY A 435 35.12 32.09 -39.06
CA GLY A 435 35.99 30.96 -38.76
C GLY A 435 36.13 30.68 -37.27
N ILE A 436 36.20 31.74 -36.44
CA ILE A 436 36.33 31.63 -34.98
C ILE A 436 35.06 31.01 -34.37
N LEU A 437 33.88 31.40 -34.87
CA LEU A 437 32.60 30.83 -34.43
C LEU A 437 32.41 29.37 -34.90
N GLU A 438 33.00 28.97 -36.03
CA GLU A 438 32.95 27.59 -36.53
C GLU A 438 33.91 26.68 -35.73
N GLU A 439 35.08 27.20 -35.35
CA GLU A 439 36.06 26.53 -34.48
C GLU A 439 35.49 26.28 -33.08
N MET A 440 34.84 27.27 -32.46
CA MET A 440 34.22 27.16 -31.12
C MET A 440 33.04 26.19 -31.00
N VAL A 441 32.48 25.71 -32.12
CA VAL A 441 31.40 24.72 -32.14
C VAL A 441 31.93 23.31 -32.45
N SER A 442 33.17 23.22 -32.95
CA SER A 442 33.81 21.98 -33.38
C SER A 442 34.60 21.28 -32.25
N ASP A 443 35.03 22.05 -31.26
CA ASP A 443 35.53 21.57 -29.95
C ASP A 443 34.38 21.50 -28.93
#